data_AF-A0A4R4Y5D1-F1
#
_entry.id   AF-A0A4R4Y5D1-F1
#
_cell.length_a   1.000
_cell.length_b   1.000
_cell.length_c   1.000
_cell.angle_alpha   90.00
_cell.angle_beta   90.00
_cell.angle_gamma   90.00
#
_symmetry.space_group_name_H-M   'P 1'
#
loop_
_entity.id
_entity.type
_entity.pdbx_description
1 polymer ?
#
loop_
_entity_poly.entity_id
_entity_poly.type
_entity_poly.pdbx_seq_one_letter_code
_entity_poly.pdbx_strand_id
1 'polypeptide(L)' 'MAQVLSRWRAGHSDWSPIAPYEIVLERIYSKWHVTYLVHGERHARIGFDTEDEALRNIAWLKTQYPEGASAWIAVTAM' A
#
# COMPACT_ATOMS: atom_id res chain seq x y z
N MET A 1 -11.16 -15.83 0.29
CA MET A 1 -10.62 -15.24 -0.95
C MET A 1 -10.20 -13.80 -0.66
N ALA A 2 -9.02 -13.38 -1.11
CA ALA A 2 -8.54 -12.00 -0.92
C ALA A 2 -8.91 -11.17 -2.15
N GLN A 3 -9.57 -10.04 -1.94
CA GLN A 3 -9.93 -9.08 -2.97
C GLN A 3 -9.06 -7.84 -2.81
N VAL A 4 -8.24 -7.51 -3.82
CA VAL A 4 -7.54 -6.23 -3.86
C VAL A 4 -8.55 -5.14 -4.22
N LEU A 5 -8.68 -4.13 -3.38
CA LEU A 5 -9.63 -3.03 -3.58
C LEU A 5 -8.95 -1.78 -4.09
N SER A 6 -7.73 -1.51 -3.61
CA SER A 6 -6.97 -0.34 -4.02
C SER A 6 -5.48 -0.60 -3.87
N ARG A 7 -4.70 0.11 -4.69
CA ARG A 7 -3.25 0.02 -4.69
C ARG A 7 -2.67 1.40 -4.92
N TRP A 8 -1.62 1.72 -4.18
CA TRP A 8 -0.85 2.95 -4.35
C TRP A 8 0.62 2.63 -4.46
N ARG A 9 1.32 3.33 -5.35
CA ARG A 9 2.77 3.19 -5.55
C ARG A 9 3.45 4.52 -5.38
N ALA A 10 4.68 4.50 -4.87
CA ALA A 10 5.47 5.69 -4.71
C ALA A 10 6.96 5.40 -4.89
N GLY A 11 7.68 6.45 -5.25
CA GLY A 11 9.10 6.42 -5.59
C GLY A 11 9.36 6.04 -7.03
N HIS A 12 10.56 6.39 -7.48
CA HIS A 12 11.14 5.97 -8.74
C HIS A 12 12.46 5.25 -8.43
N SER A 13 12.74 4.16 -9.14
CA SER A 13 14.04 3.52 -9.07
C SER A 13 14.62 3.52 -10.48
N ASP A 14 15.76 4.19 -10.67
CA ASP A 14 16.48 4.15 -11.94
C ASP A 14 17.07 2.76 -12.24
N TRP A 15 17.12 1.89 -11.21
CA TRP A 15 17.73 0.57 -11.25
C TRP A 15 16.72 -0.57 -11.38
N SER A 16 15.45 -0.34 -11.04
CA SER A 16 14.41 -1.36 -11.05
C SER A 16 13.09 -0.82 -11.63
N PRO A 17 12.41 -1.58 -12.49
CA PRO A 17 11.10 -1.17 -13.01
C PRO A 17 9.98 -1.20 -11.95
N ILE A 18 10.27 -1.69 -10.74
CA ILE A 18 9.30 -1.80 -9.65
C ILE A 18 9.37 -0.53 -8.80
N ALA A 19 8.20 0.06 -8.52
CA ALA A 19 8.10 1.18 -7.59
C ALA A 19 8.70 0.77 -6.23
N PRO A 20 9.59 1.59 -5.64
CA PRO A 20 10.23 1.29 -4.35
C PRO A 20 9.23 1.02 -3.23
N TYR A 21 8.06 1.66 -3.26
CA TYR A 21 7.06 1.53 -2.21
C TYR A 21 5.69 1.24 -2.80
N GLU A 22 4.96 0.33 -2.16
CA GLU A 22 3.59 -0.01 -2.55
C GLU A 22 2.72 -0.22 -1.30
N ILE A 23 1.51 0.31 -1.33
CA ILE A 23 0.47 0.06 -0.33
C ILE A 23 -0.69 -0.61 -1.05
N VAL A 24 -1.16 -1.73 -0.52
CA VAL A 24 -2.30 -2.48 -1.05
C VAL A 24 -3.37 -2.57 0.02
N LEU A 25 -4.58 -2.14 -0.32
CA LEU A 25 -5.78 -2.37 0.47
C LEU A 25 -6.46 -3.64 -0.04
N GLU A 26 -6.59 -4.62 0.84
CA GLU A 26 -7.17 -5.92 0.55
C GLU A 26 -8.34 -6.19 1.49
N ARG A 27 -9.39 -6.82 0.97
CA ARG A 27 -10.47 -7.38 1.77
C ARG A 27 -10.36 -8.90 1.77
N ILE A 28 -10.24 -9.45 2.97
CA ILE A 28 -10.02 -10.89 3.16
C ILE A 28 -11.13 -11.38 4.09
N TYR A 29 -12.13 -12.02 3.50
CA TYR A 29 -13.40 -12.32 4.16
C TYR A 29 -14.06 -11.03 4.69
N SER A 30 -14.28 -10.94 6.00
CA SER A 30 -14.87 -9.78 6.66
C SER A 30 -13.85 -8.74 7.13
N LYS A 31 -12.54 -9.01 7.03
CA LYS A 31 -11.48 -8.14 7.56
C LYS A 31 -10.81 -7.33 6.45
N TRP A 32 -10.43 -6.11 6.81
CA TRP A 32 -9.64 -5.21 5.97
C TRP A 32 -8.18 -5.43 6.26
N HIS A 33 -7.34 -5.42 5.22
CA HIS A 33 -5.91 -5.59 5.36
C HIS A 33 -5.19 -4.50 4.59
N VAL A 34 -4.20 -3.90 5.22
CA VAL A 34 -3.27 -2.99 4.57
C VAL A 34 -1.92 -3.70 4.50
N THR A 35 -1.46 -3.96 3.28
CA THR A 35 -0.16 -4.56 3.00
C THR A 35 0.79 -3.48 2.50
N TYR A 36 1.93 -3.34 3.15
CA TYR A 36 3.00 -2.43 2.76
C TYR A 36 4.17 -3.22 2.18
N LEU A 37 4.60 -2.86 0.97
CA LEU A 37 5.71 -3.48 0.28
C LEU A 37 6.83 -2.47 0.04
N VAL A 38 8.06 -2.96 0.13
CA VAL A 38 9.29 -2.22 -0.19
C VAL A 38 10.05 -3.04 -1.23
N HIS A 39 10.32 -2.46 -2.40
CA HIS A 39 10.95 -3.14 -3.54
C HIS A 39 10.28 -4.47 -3.94
N GLY A 40 8.94 -4.54 -3.83
CA GLY A 40 8.16 -5.74 -4.13
C GLY A 40 8.12 -6.80 -3.02
N GLU A 41 8.86 -6.60 -1.93
CA GLU A 41 8.83 -7.49 -0.77
C GLU A 41 7.85 -6.98 0.28
N ARG A 42 7.04 -7.89 0.85
CA ARG A 42 6.08 -7.56 1.90
C ARG A 42 6.82 -7.24 3.20
N HIS A 43 6.85 -5.95 3.54
CA HIS A 43 7.44 -5.48 4.79
C HIS A 43 6.46 -5.59 5.96
N ALA A 44 5.17 -5.28 5.73
CA ALA A 44 4.14 -5.40 6.74
C ALA A 44 2.77 -5.78 6.14
N ARG A 45 1.92 -6.42 6.95
CA ARG A 45 0.50 -6.61 6.66
C ARG A 45 -0.29 -6.52 7.96
N ILE A 46 -1.21 -5.55 8.03
CA ILE A 46 -1.97 -5.22 9.23
C ILE A 46 -3.45 -5.44 8.95
N GLY A 47 -4.15 -6.13 9.85
CA GLY A 47 -5.58 -6.37 9.78
C GLY A 47 -6.38 -5.33 10.57
N PHE A 48 -7.54 -4.94 10.03
CA PHE A 48 -8.48 -3.98 10.60
C PHE A 48 -9.91 -4.53 10.52
N ASP A 49 -10.76 -4.06 11.42
CA ASP A 49 -12.15 -4.49 11.52
C ASP A 49 -13.05 -3.68 10.60
N THR A 50 -12.69 -2.42 10.36
CA THR A 50 -13.44 -1.49 9.52
C THR A 50 -12.60 -0.94 8.36
N GLU A 51 -13.29 -0.53 7.30
CA GLU A 51 -12.64 0.14 6.15
C GLU A 51 -11.99 1.45 6.58
N ASP A 52 -12.68 2.24 7.41
CA ASP A 52 -12.21 3.54 7.86
C ASP A 52 -10.90 3.46 8.65
N GLU A 53 -10.71 2.43 9.47
CA GLU A 53 -9.45 2.20 10.18
C GLU A 53 -8.30 1.89 9.21
N ALA A 54 -8.57 1.03 8.23
CA ALA A 54 -7.59 0.72 7.19
C ALA A 54 -7.24 1.97 6.37
N LEU A 55 -8.22 2.79 5.99
CA LEU A 55 -8.00 4.05 5.28
C LEU A 55 -7.23 5.07 6.10
N ARG A 56 -7.51 5.20 7.41
CA ARG A 56 -6.72 6.06 8.31
C ARG A 56 -5.27 5.58 8.41
N ASN A 57 -5.05 4.27 8.49
CA ASN A 57 -3.70 3.70 8.49
C ASN A 57 -2.97 3.99 7.18
N ILE A 58 -3.64 3.84 6.02
CA ILE A 58 -3.08 4.21 4.72
C ILE A 58 -2.71 5.69 4.66
N ALA A 59 -3.59 6.57 5.16
CA ALA A 59 -3.32 8.00 5.21
C ALA A 59 -2.07 8.31 6.04
N TRP A 60 -1.92 7.67 7.22
CA TRP A 60 -0.72 7.79 8.04
C TRP A 60 0.53 7.22 7.35
N LEU A 61 0.45 6.04 6.73
CA LEU A 61 1.58 5.45 5.98
C LEU A 61 2.06 6.38 4.85
N LYS A 62 1.14 7.08 4.19
CA LYS A 62 1.49 8.07 3.16
C LYS A 62 2.24 9.28 3.71
N THR A 63 2.14 9.59 5.01
CA THR A 63 2.92 10.67 5.65
C THR A 63 4.27 10.20 6.18
N GLN A 64 4.43 8.92 6.52
CA GLN A 64 5.71 8.35 7.01
C GLN A 64 6.75 8.11 5.90
N TYR A 65 6.55 8.77 4.76
CA TYR A 65 7.26 8.53 3.54
C TYR A 65 8.74 8.96 3.65
N PRO A 66 9.72 8.15 3.19
CA PRO A 66 11.12 8.53 3.24
C PRO A 66 11.38 9.74 2.34
N GLU A 67 12.08 10.74 2.88
CA GLU A 67 12.38 11.99 2.19
C GLU A 67 12.99 11.73 0.80
N GLY A 68 12.45 12.41 -0.22
CA GLY A 68 13.01 12.45 -1.58
C GLY A 68 12.34 11.54 -2.62
N ALA A 69 11.40 10.68 -2.24
CA ALA A 69 10.72 9.84 -3.22
C ALA A 69 9.48 10.57 -3.83
N SER A 70 8.95 10.12 -4.98
CA SER A 70 7.86 10.81 -5.70
C SER A 70 6.48 10.69 -5.01
N ALA A 71 5.49 11.49 -5.36
CA ALA A 71 4.14 11.40 -4.78
C ALA A 71 3.50 10.00 -4.94
N TRP A 72 2.62 9.62 -4.00
CA TRP A 72 1.82 8.38 -4.10
C TRP A 72 0.80 8.47 -5.23
N ILE A 73 0.87 7.54 -6.17
CA ILE A 73 -0.05 7.44 -7.30
C ILE A 73 -0.97 6.24 -7.09
N ALA A 74 -2.29 6.46 -7.20
CA ALA A 74 -3.26 5.38 -7.20
C ALA A 74 -3.12 4.58 -8.50
N VAL A 75 -3.04 3.26 -8.37
CA VAL A 75 -2.92 2.34 -9.49
C VAL A 75 -4.16 1.47 -9.47
N THR A 76 -4.90 1.44 -10.57
CA THR A 76 -6.06 0.57 -10.71
C THR A 76 -5.59 -0.88 -10.59
N ALA A 77 -6.19 -1.65 -9.68
CA ALA A 77 -5.95 -3.08 -9.61
C ALA A 77 -6.52 -3.70 -10.90
N MET A 78 -5.63 -4.21 -11.76
CA MET A 78 -6.01 -5.08 -12.89
C MET A 78 -6.37 -6.47 -12.39
#